data_AF-A0A534UT19-F1
#
_entry.id   AF-A0A534UT19-F1
#
_cell.length_a   1.000
_cell.length_b   1.000
_cell.length_c   1.000
_cell.angle_alpha   90.00
_cell.angle_beta   90.00
_cell.angle_gamma   90.00
#
_symmetry.space_group_name_H-M   'P 1'
#
loop_
_entity.id
_entity.type
_entity.pdbx_description
1 polymer ?
#
loop_
_entity_poly.entity_id
_entity_poly.type
_entity_poly.pdbx_seq_one_letter_code
_entity_poly.pdbx_strand_id
1 'polypeptide(L)'
;LGVNPFRLGFVGSTDNHDGAAGSVAETGWAGGQGNNDSSPVRQIGDEVRTNPGGLAVAWSEENSRDAIFAALRRRETYATSGTRPVVRFFGGDLSAVKCGSSSLVRDAYASGTPMGGELGPVRGGRSSRFVVWAAKDPGTAASPGTDLQRVQIVKGWLDAQGRTHERVFDVAGDAQNGAGVDPATCAPRGAGARELCAVWRDPTFRRRERAFYYARVLENPTCRWSTRVCKAAGVDPLSPDCATQAATAGAPFADCCLGPDNDPFLDPLVQERAWTSPIWYRPESIARLRAEVRYGAQPGADRLAMRLVLGRVPKDFHPAGTGLELRLSDDDDILVLTIPAGALVPAGRGRFVLAQPIGPVRKATLALRKREATLLVATGPTDLSRADRADHLITVSLAAGVYRAAHTRLWVLRDGRLMPGGR
;
A
#
# COMPACT_ATOMS: atom_id res chain seq x y z
N LEU A 1 -4.86 22.36 10.44
CA LEU A 1 -4.01 21.17 10.58
C LEU A 1 -3.34 20.88 9.23
N GLY A 2 -2.01 20.95 9.15
CA GLY A 2 -1.24 20.79 7.89
C GLY A 2 -0.75 19.36 7.61
N VAL A 3 -1.14 18.41 8.47
CA VAL A 3 -0.78 16.99 8.41
C VAL A 3 -2.02 16.19 8.00
N ASN A 4 -1.85 15.13 7.19
CA ASN A 4 -2.92 14.19 6.87
C ASN A 4 -2.92 13.07 7.93
N PRO A 5 -3.84 13.08 8.92
CA PRO A 5 -3.90 12.01 9.93
C PRO A 5 -4.38 10.68 9.35
N PHE A 6 -4.95 10.69 8.15
CA PHE A 6 -5.48 9.53 7.46
C PHE A 6 -4.52 8.92 6.45
N ARG A 7 -3.20 9.20 6.56
CA ARG A 7 -2.18 8.53 5.77
C ARG A 7 -1.91 7.11 6.30
N LEU A 8 -2.94 6.27 6.23
CA LEU A 8 -2.96 4.91 6.75
C LEU A 8 -2.39 3.90 5.75
N GLY A 9 -1.93 2.76 6.27
CA GLY A 9 -1.72 1.53 5.52
C GLY A 9 -2.89 0.58 5.75
N PHE A 10 -3.04 -0.42 4.89
CA PHE A 10 -4.06 -1.44 5.02
C PHE A 10 -3.44 -2.79 5.40
N VAL A 11 -4.12 -3.47 6.30
CA VAL A 11 -3.92 -4.87 6.66
C VAL A 11 -5.30 -5.52 6.79
N GLY A 12 -5.38 -6.82 6.49
CA GLY A 12 -6.53 -7.66 6.82
C GLY A 12 -6.08 -8.67 7.88
N SER A 13 -6.99 -9.32 8.59
CA SER A 13 -6.62 -10.40 9.50
C SER A 13 -7.74 -11.41 9.59
N THR A 14 -7.34 -12.62 9.94
CA THR A 14 -8.23 -13.65 10.45
C THR A 14 -8.56 -13.29 11.89
N ASP A 15 -9.84 -13.20 12.23
CA ASP A 15 -10.32 -13.07 13.60
C ASP A 15 -10.88 -14.43 14.03
N ASN A 16 -9.97 -15.36 14.32
CA ASN A 16 -10.30 -16.75 14.67
C ASN A 16 -9.80 -17.02 16.09
N HIS A 17 -10.75 -17.36 16.97
CA HIS A 17 -10.55 -17.62 18.39
C HIS A 17 -10.16 -19.08 18.70
N ASP A 18 -10.06 -19.93 17.68
CA ASP A 18 -9.66 -21.34 17.80
C ASP A 18 -8.16 -21.55 17.55
N GLY A 19 -7.39 -20.47 17.39
CA GLY A 19 -5.93 -20.53 17.16
C GLY A 19 -5.56 -20.98 15.74
N ALA A 20 -6.49 -20.96 14.79
CA ALA A 20 -6.27 -21.41 13.41
C ALA A 20 -5.79 -20.27 12.49
N ALA A 21 -4.62 -19.71 12.79
CA ALA A 21 -4.07 -18.57 12.05
C ALA A 21 -3.92 -18.88 10.54
N GLY A 22 -4.56 -18.04 9.70
CA GLY A 22 -4.51 -18.19 8.25
C GLY A 22 -5.41 -19.29 7.70
N SER A 23 -6.38 -19.79 8.48
CA SER A 23 -7.50 -20.63 8.04
C SER A 23 -8.56 -19.78 7.33
N VAL A 24 -8.24 -19.37 6.11
CA VAL A 24 -8.98 -18.37 5.32
C VAL A 24 -9.76 -18.97 4.16
N ALA A 25 -9.73 -20.30 4.01
CA ALA A 25 -10.35 -20.96 2.87
C ALA A 25 -11.86 -21.08 3.06
N GLU A 26 -12.62 -20.70 2.04
CA GLU A 26 -14.07 -20.91 1.98
C GLU A 26 -14.45 -22.40 1.99
N THR A 27 -13.54 -23.27 1.51
CA THR A 27 -13.75 -24.73 1.53
C THR A 27 -13.25 -25.31 2.84
N GLY A 28 -14.12 -26.02 3.55
CA GLY A 28 -13.75 -26.72 4.79
C GLY A 28 -13.56 -25.78 5.99
N TRP A 29 -14.09 -24.55 5.93
CA TRP A 29 -14.07 -23.65 7.07
C TRP A 29 -14.85 -24.24 8.25
N ALA A 30 -14.17 -24.41 9.37
CA ALA A 30 -14.69 -25.08 10.56
C ALA A 30 -15.28 -24.11 11.60
N GLY A 31 -15.30 -22.81 11.30
CA GLY A 31 -15.58 -21.76 12.28
C GLY A 31 -14.32 -21.04 12.77
N GLY A 32 -14.54 -20.12 13.71
CA GLY A 32 -13.53 -19.40 14.47
C GLY A 32 -14.01 -18.89 15.84
N GLN A 33 -15.13 -19.36 16.38
CA GLN A 33 -15.76 -18.85 17.61
C GLN A 33 -16.06 -19.96 18.64
N GLY A 34 -15.45 -21.14 18.49
CA GLY A 34 -15.59 -22.26 19.40
C GLY A 34 -17.02 -22.82 19.49
N ASN A 35 -17.72 -22.52 20.59
CA ASN A 35 -19.05 -23.11 20.81
C ASN A 35 -20.11 -22.55 19.84
N ASN A 36 -19.95 -21.31 19.38
CA ASN A 36 -20.90 -20.61 18.52
C ASN A 36 -20.92 -21.13 17.07
N ASP A 37 -19.96 -21.95 16.67
CA ASP A 37 -19.88 -22.56 15.33
C ASP A 37 -19.51 -24.05 15.40
N SER A 38 -19.68 -24.66 16.58
CA SER A 38 -19.38 -26.07 16.84
C SER A 38 -20.19 -27.09 16.01
N SER A 39 -21.19 -26.65 15.23
CA SER A 39 -21.99 -27.50 14.35
C SER A 39 -22.54 -26.69 13.15
N PRO A 40 -22.94 -27.34 12.04
CA PRO A 40 -23.51 -26.66 10.88
C PRO A 40 -24.71 -25.76 11.21
N VAL A 41 -25.58 -26.21 12.12
CA VAL A 41 -26.74 -25.44 12.59
C VAL A 41 -26.32 -24.13 13.25
N ARG A 42 -25.25 -24.17 14.06
CA ARG A 42 -24.71 -23.00 14.75
C ARG A 42 -23.90 -22.11 13.82
N GLN A 43 -23.09 -22.69 12.94
CA GLN A 43 -22.39 -21.92 11.90
C GLN A 43 -23.37 -21.05 11.09
N ILE A 44 -24.50 -21.63 10.66
CA ILE A 44 -25.51 -20.86 9.93
C ILE A 44 -26.30 -19.92 10.84
N GLY A 45 -26.81 -20.39 11.99
CA GLY A 45 -27.67 -19.56 12.84
C GLY A 45 -26.97 -18.42 13.58
N ASP A 46 -25.71 -18.63 13.98
CA ASP A 46 -24.97 -17.70 14.84
C ASP A 46 -23.90 -16.91 14.05
N GLU A 47 -23.31 -17.51 13.00
CA GLU A 47 -22.10 -17.00 12.35
C GLU A 47 -22.24 -16.71 10.83
N VAL A 48 -23.42 -16.86 10.21
CA VAL A 48 -23.57 -16.67 8.75
C VAL A 48 -23.09 -15.32 8.22
N ARG A 49 -22.96 -14.29 9.06
CA ARG A 49 -22.46 -12.96 8.66
C ARG A 49 -20.93 -12.83 8.71
N THR A 50 -20.23 -13.81 9.27
CA THR A 50 -18.76 -13.81 9.35
C THR A 50 -18.14 -14.46 8.12
N ASN A 51 -16.87 -14.17 7.84
CA ASN A 51 -16.11 -14.81 6.78
C ASN A 51 -14.87 -15.47 7.40
N PRO A 52 -14.23 -16.43 6.69
CA PRO A 52 -13.02 -17.09 7.16
C PRO A 52 -11.90 -16.11 7.52
N GLY A 53 -11.96 -14.88 7.01
CA GLY A 53 -11.09 -13.77 7.38
C GLY A 53 -9.94 -13.58 6.41
N GLY A 54 -9.18 -12.51 6.62
CA GLY A 54 -8.13 -12.09 5.70
C GLY A 54 -6.71 -12.36 6.19
N LEU A 55 -5.73 -11.83 5.45
CA LEU A 55 -4.32 -11.86 5.83
C LEU A 55 -3.70 -10.48 5.81
N ALA A 56 -2.81 -10.26 6.78
CA ALA A 56 -1.94 -9.09 6.85
C ALA A 56 -0.68 -9.42 6.09
N VAL A 57 -0.44 -8.74 4.96
CA VAL A 57 0.79 -8.94 4.21
C VAL A 57 1.68 -7.72 4.35
N ALA A 58 2.94 -7.95 4.73
CA ALA A 58 3.97 -6.93 4.82
C ALA A 58 5.12 -7.31 3.89
N TRP A 59 5.54 -6.37 3.04
CA TRP A 59 6.73 -6.54 2.21
C TRP A 59 7.97 -6.09 2.97
N SER A 60 8.63 -7.04 3.61
CA SER A 60 9.91 -6.86 4.29
C SER A 60 11.08 -7.39 3.46
N GLU A 61 12.27 -6.86 3.74
CA GLU A 61 13.54 -7.28 3.17
C GLU A 61 13.91 -8.71 3.59
N GLU A 62 13.50 -9.11 4.80
CA GLU A 62 13.73 -10.43 5.38
C GLU A 62 12.61 -10.81 6.38
N ASN A 63 12.63 -12.06 6.86
CA ASN A 63 11.69 -12.57 7.87
C ASN A 63 12.23 -12.37 9.29
N SER A 64 12.54 -11.13 9.66
CA SER A 64 12.91 -10.73 11.02
C SER A 64 11.86 -9.76 11.59
N ARG A 65 11.75 -9.73 12.93
CA ARG A 65 10.80 -8.85 13.61
C ARG A 65 11.01 -7.40 13.20
N ASP A 66 12.26 -6.94 13.18
CA ASP A 66 12.56 -5.54 12.96
C ASP A 66 12.27 -5.13 11.49
N ALA A 67 12.62 -5.99 10.51
CA ALA A 67 12.27 -5.77 9.10
C ALA A 67 10.75 -5.76 8.84
N ILE A 68 9.98 -6.63 9.52
CA ILE A 68 8.50 -6.65 9.42
C ILE A 68 7.92 -5.36 10.03
N PHE A 69 8.40 -4.93 11.20
CA PHE A 69 7.96 -3.68 11.82
C PHE A 69 8.32 -2.46 10.96
N ALA A 70 9.47 -2.47 10.29
CA ALA A 70 9.85 -1.44 9.34
C ALA A 70 8.87 -1.38 8.16
N ALA A 71 8.50 -2.53 7.60
CA ALA A 71 7.49 -2.65 6.54
C ALA A 71 6.13 -2.08 6.97
N LEU A 72 5.69 -2.38 8.19
CA LEU A 72 4.46 -1.83 8.78
C LEU A 72 4.55 -0.30 8.95
N ARG A 73 5.66 0.24 9.48
CA ARG A 73 5.85 1.70 9.66
C ARG A 73 5.84 2.46 8.34
N ARG A 74 6.48 1.92 7.30
CA ARG A 74 6.47 2.51 5.95
C ARG A 74 5.17 2.24 5.19
N ARG A 75 4.30 1.37 5.73
CA ARG A 75 3.00 0.95 5.19
C ARG A 75 3.12 0.23 3.85
N GLU A 76 4.22 -0.50 3.65
CA GLU A 76 4.37 -1.35 2.47
C GLU A 76 3.64 -2.68 2.69
N THR A 77 2.33 -2.56 2.82
CA THR A 77 1.44 -3.64 3.24
C THR A 77 0.22 -3.71 2.36
N TYR A 78 -0.44 -4.86 2.38
CA TYR A 78 -1.77 -5.02 1.78
C TYR A 78 -2.60 -6.02 2.59
N ALA A 79 -3.90 -5.96 2.35
CA ALA A 79 -4.89 -6.84 2.97
C ALA A 79 -5.42 -7.84 1.96
N THR A 80 -5.83 -9.01 2.43
CA THR A 80 -6.69 -9.95 1.68
C THR A 80 -8.02 -10.11 2.40
N SER A 81 -9.07 -10.56 1.71
CA SER A 81 -10.36 -10.92 2.34
C SER A 81 -10.48 -12.41 2.69
N GLY A 82 -9.55 -13.23 2.20
CA GLY A 82 -9.57 -14.68 2.29
C GLY A 82 -8.23 -15.24 1.83
N THR A 83 -8.16 -15.62 0.56
CA THR A 83 -7.01 -16.26 -0.10
C THR A 83 -5.68 -15.50 0.00
N ARG A 84 -4.60 -16.13 -0.49
CA ARG A 84 -3.20 -15.64 -0.42
C ARG A 84 -2.66 -15.09 -1.76
N PRO A 85 -3.33 -14.19 -2.49
CA PRO A 85 -2.75 -13.61 -3.70
C PRO A 85 -1.54 -12.72 -3.33
N VAL A 86 -0.58 -12.68 -4.25
CA VAL A 86 0.64 -11.86 -4.10
C VAL A 86 0.44 -10.57 -4.87
N VAL A 87 0.58 -9.41 -4.22
CA VAL A 87 0.34 -8.11 -4.88
C VAL A 87 1.53 -7.16 -4.71
N ARG A 88 1.97 -6.56 -5.81
CA ARG A 88 2.99 -5.51 -5.87
C ARG A 88 2.41 -4.27 -6.53
N PHE A 89 2.56 -3.10 -5.91
CA PHE A 89 2.04 -1.84 -6.42
C PHE A 89 3.04 -0.70 -6.24
N PHE A 90 3.33 0.00 -7.33
CA PHE A 90 4.29 1.09 -7.39
C PHE A 90 3.75 2.27 -8.19
N GLY A 91 4.24 3.47 -7.89
CA GLY A 91 3.96 4.69 -8.64
C GLY A 91 5.22 5.53 -8.86
N GLY A 92 5.34 6.24 -9.98
CA GLY A 92 6.46 7.16 -10.23
C GLY A 92 6.97 7.15 -11.67
N ASP A 93 8.29 7.31 -11.83
CA ASP A 93 8.97 7.20 -13.13
C ASP A 93 9.28 5.73 -13.44
N LEU A 94 8.22 4.99 -13.76
CA LEU A 94 8.28 3.56 -14.08
C LEU A 94 8.44 3.35 -15.59
N SER A 95 9.26 4.18 -16.24
CA SER A 95 9.51 4.10 -17.70
C SER A 95 10.29 2.87 -18.12
N ALA A 96 11.14 2.33 -17.23
CA ALA A 96 11.92 1.12 -17.47
C ALA A 96 11.19 -0.17 -17.09
N VAL A 97 10.06 -0.08 -16.37
CA VAL A 97 9.33 -1.24 -15.85
C VAL A 97 8.42 -1.80 -16.92
N LYS A 98 8.47 -3.12 -17.13
CA LYS A 98 7.70 -3.85 -18.14
C LYS A 98 7.01 -5.06 -17.52
N CYS A 99 5.72 -5.24 -17.81
CA CYS A 99 5.00 -6.47 -17.50
C CYS A 99 5.66 -7.68 -18.18
N GLY A 100 5.66 -8.83 -17.51
CA GLY A 100 6.31 -10.05 -17.99
C GLY A 100 7.83 -10.10 -17.82
N SER A 101 8.47 -9.02 -17.34
CA SER A 101 9.91 -9.04 -17.04
C SER A 101 10.17 -9.70 -15.68
N SER A 102 11.13 -10.63 -15.61
CA SER A 102 11.63 -11.18 -14.35
C SER A 102 12.25 -10.11 -13.44
N SER A 103 12.66 -8.97 -13.99
CA SER A 103 13.21 -7.83 -13.25
C SER A 103 12.16 -6.82 -12.78
N LEU A 104 10.86 -7.03 -13.04
CA LEU A 104 9.81 -6.03 -12.84
C LEU A 104 9.86 -5.38 -11.46
N VAL A 105 9.91 -6.19 -10.40
CA VAL A 105 9.88 -5.70 -9.01
C VAL A 105 11.16 -4.94 -8.67
N ARG A 106 12.33 -5.47 -9.06
CA ARG A 106 13.63 -4.80 -8.87
C ARG A 106 13.65 -3.43 -9.56
N ASP A 107 13.25 -3.38 -10.83
CA ASP A 107 13.25 -2.15 -11.60
C ASP A 107 12.22 -1.15 -11.05
N ALA A 108 11.09 -1.63 -10.51
CA ALA A 108 10.09 -0.80 -9.85
C ALA A 108 10.57 -0.22 -8.52
N TYR A 109 11.31 -0.96 -7.70
CA TYR A 109 11.95 -0.40 -6.50
C TYR A 109 13.03 0.64 -6.85
N ALA A 110 13.77 0.41 -7.93
CA ALA A 110 14.85 1.30 -8.34
C ALA A 110 14.37 2.69 -8.79
N SER A 111 13.14 2.83 -9.30
CA SER A 111 12.64 4.14 -9.81
C SER A 111 11.27 4.57 -9.28
N GLY A 112 10.60 3.71 -8.52
CA GLY A 112 9.24 3.87 -8.04
C GLY A 112 9.11 4.15 -6.55
N THR A 113 7.93 4.63 -6.19
CA THR A 113 7.40 4.67 -4.81
C THR A 113 6.54 3.43 -4.61
N PRO A 114 6.83 2.56 -3.63
CA PRO A 114 5.95 1.43 -3.31
C PRO A 114 4.65 1.89 -2.64
N MET A 115 3.67 0.99 -2.57
CA MET A 115 2.45 1.14 -1.76
C MET A 115 2.77 1.66 -0.34
N GLY A 116 1.90 2.52 0.22
CA GLY A 116 2.13 3.22 1.50
C GLY A 116 2.98 4.49 1.41
N GLY A 117 3.71 4.65 0.30
CA GLY A 117 4.56 5.80 0.03
C GLY A 117 3.82 7.05 -0.46
N GLU A 118 4.58 8.10 -0.75
CA GLU A 118 4.07 9.38 -1.24
C GLU A 118 4.82 9.82 -2.50
N LEU A 119 4.05 10.30 -3.47
CA LEU A 119 4.47 10.92 -4.71
C LEU A 119 4.39 12.44 -4.55
N GLY A 120 5.52 13.10 -4.79
CA GLY A 120 5.56 14.55 -4.94
C GLY A 120 4.96 15.03 -6.26
N PRO A 121 5.08 16.33 -6.55
CA PRO A 121 4.45 16.93 -7.71
C PRO A 121 4.97 16.37 -9.04
N VAL A 122 4.03 16.14 -9.95
CA VAL A 122 4.33 15.73 -11.32
C VAL A 122 4.53 16.96 -12.22
N ARG A 123 5.55 16.90 -13.08
CA ARG A 123 5.79 17.92 -14.11
C ARG A 123 4.91 17.65 -15.33
N GLY A 124 4.28 18.69 -15.85
CA GLY A 124 3.34 18.57 -16.97
C GLY A 124 1.93 18.15 -16.54
N GLY A 125 1.09 17.79 -17.52
CA GLY A 125 -0.32 17.44 -17.29
C GLY A 125 -0.61 15.94 -17.13
N ARG A 126 0.37 15.07 -17.40
CA ARG A 126 0.18 13.61 -17.36
C ARG A 126 0.44 13.10 -15.95
N SER A 127 -0.38 12.15 -15.48
CA SER A 127 -0.16 11.44 -14.21
C SER A 127 1.18 10.71 -14.19
N SER A 128 1.68 10.34 -13.01
CA SER A 128 2.74 9.32 -12.87
C SER A 128 2.30 8.00 -13.50
N ARG A 129 3.26 7.12 -13.82
CA ARG A 129 2.94 5.73 -14.13
C ARG A 129 2.68 5.00 -12.82
N PHE A 130 1.73 4.08 -12.85
CA PHE A 130 1.51 3.09 -11.82
C PHE A 130 1.76 1.71 -12.41
N VAL A 131 2.39 0.84 -11.65
CA VAL A 131 2.55 -0.56 -12.00
C VAL A 131 1.94 -1.39 -10.91
N VAL A 132 1.07 -2.31 -11.33
CA VAL A 132 0.54 -3.37 -10.47
C VAL A 132 0.90 -4.70 -11.10
N TRP A 133 1.39 -5.62 -10.27
CA TRP A 133 1.54 -7.04 -10.61
C TRP A 133 0.86 -7.84 -9.51
N ALA A 134 0.08 -8.84 -9.92
CA ALA A 134 -0.64 -9.72 -9.02
C ALA A 134 -0.51 -11.17 -9.49
N ALA A 135 -0.32 -12.09 -8.55
CA ALA A 135 -0.41 -13.53 -8.77
C ALA A 135 -1.49 -14.13 -7.86
N LYS A 136 -2.21 -15.13 -8.36
CA LYS A 136 -3.20 -15.88 -7.57
C LYS A 136 -2.57 -16.58 -6.37
N ASP A 137 -3.40 -16.93 -5.40
CA ASP A 137 -3.03 -17.97 -4.44
C ASP A 137 -2.74 -19.28 -5.21
N PRO A 138 -1.55 -19.90 -5.06
CA PRO A 138 -1.27 -21.18 -5.72
C PRO A 138 -2.16 -22.32 -5.18
N GLY A 139 -2.67 -22.21 -3.94
CA GLY A 139 -3.34 -23.29 -3.24
C GLY A 139 -2.43 -24.50 -3.05
N THR A 140 -3.03 -25.70 -3.08
CA THR A 140 -2.33 -26.99 -2.99
C THR A 140 -2.64 -27.85 -4.22
N ALA A 141 -1.95 -28.98 -4.37
CA ALA A 141 -2.26 -29.93 -5.43
C ALA A 141 -3.69 -30.50 -5.34
N ALA A 142 -4.22 -30.68 -4.13
CA ALA A 142 -5.56 -31.21 -3.89
C ALA A 142 -6.66 -30.14 -3.93
N SER A 143 -6.31 -28.88 -3.64
CA SER A 143 -7.22 -27.73 -3.69
C SER A 143 -6.47 -26.55 -4.34
N PRO A 144 -6.46 -26.49 -5.69
CA PRO A 144 -5.84 -25.37 -6.40
C PRO A 144 -6.52 -24.05 -6.04
N GLY A 145 -5.75 -22.98 -5.92
CA GLY A 145 -6.32 -21.67 -5.61
C GLY A 145 -7.22 -21.13 -6.72
N THR A 146 -7.96 -20.06 -6.44
CA THR A 146 -8.86 -19.41 -7.41
C THR A 146 -8.08 -18.53 -8.38
N ASP A 147 -8.39 -18.58 -9.67
CA ASP A 147 -7.74 -17.70 -10.65
C ASP A 147 -8.18 -16.23 -10.46
N LEU A 148 -7.32 -15.28 -10.85
CA LEU A 148 -7.63 -13.86 -10.84
C LEU A 148 -8.62 -13.52 -11.95
N GLN A 149 -9.62 -12.69 -11.64
CA GLN A 149 -10.53 -12.12 -12.63
C GLN A 149 -9.97 -10.82 -13.21
N ARG A 150 -9.64 -9.86 -12.32
CA ARG A 150 -9.21 -8.52 -12.73
C ARG A 150 -8.41 -7.78 -11.67
N VAL A 151 -7.70 -6.76 -12.12
CA VAL A 151 -7.04 -5.77 -11.28
C VAL A 151 -7.64 -4.40 -11.53
N GLN A 152 -7.91 -3.70 -10.43
CA GLN A 152 -8.44 -2.36 -10.40
C GLN A 152 -7.44 -1.40 -9.73
N ILE A 153 -7.45 -0.15 -10.15
CA ILE A 153 -6.88 0.96 -9.38
C ILE A 153 -8.02 1.84 -8.91
N VAL A 154 -8.13 2.03 -7.60
CA VAL A 154 -9.11 2.91 -6.97
C VAL A 154 -8.41 4.22 -6.63
N LYS A 155 -8.96 5.32 -7.14
CA LYS A 155 -8.48 6.69 -6.91
C LYS A 155 -9.46 7.42 -6.01
N GLY A 156 -8.96 8.01 -4.93
CA GLY A 156 -9.66 9.05 -4.17
C GLY A 156 -8.98 10.40 -4.33
N TRP A 157 -9.72 11.50 -4.40
CA TRP A 157 -9.13 12.85 -4.47
C TRP A 157 -10.03 13.93 -3.87
N LEU A 158 -9.40 15.07 -3.58
CA LEU A 158 -10.08 16.30 -3.19
C LEU A 158 -10.05 17.29 -4.37
N ASP A 159 -11.23 17.79 -4.76
CA ASP A 159 -11.32 18.85 -5.76
C ASP A 159 -10.92 20.23 -5.19
N ALA A 160 -10.95 21.26 -6.04
CA ALA A 160 -10.59 22.63 -5.64
C ALA A 160 -11.56 23.23 -4.61
N GLN A 161 -12.77 22.67 -4.46
CA GLN A 161 -13.79 23.06 -3.49
C GLN A 161 -13.67 22.25 -2.19
N GLY A 162 -12.74 21.29 -2.11
CA GLY A 162 -12.55 20.43 -0.95
C GLY A 162 -13.51 19.25 -0.86
N ARG A 163 -14.25 18.94 -1.93
CA ARG A 163 -15.14 17.77 -1.96
C ARG A 163 -14.35 16.50 -2.28
N THR A 164 -14.70 15.41 -1.61
CA THR A 164 -14.14 14.08 -1.85
C THR A 164 -14.79 13.44 -3.07
N HIS A 165 -13.97 12.72 -3.84
CA HIS A 165 -14.41 11.94 -4.98
C HIS A 165 -13.68 10.60 -5.00
N GLU A 166 -14.34 9.57 -5.51
CA GLU A 166 -13.76 8.26 -5.75
C GLU A 166 -14.01 7.83 -7.20
N ARG A 167 -13.06 7.11 -7.80
CA ARG A 167 -13.25 6.44 -9.08
C ARG A 167 -12.46 5.14 -9.13
N VAL A 168 -13.10 4.10 -9.63
CA VAL A 168 -12.50 2.78 -9.89
C VAL A 168 -12.15 2.69 -11.37
N PHE A 169 -10.97 2.14 -11.66
CA PHE A 169 -10.52 1.84 -13.02
C PHE A 169 -10.13 0.37 -13.09
N ASP A 170 -10.74 -0.39 -14.00
CA ASP A 170 -10.21 -1.70 -14.39
C ASP A 170 -8.95 -1.48 -15.25
N VAL A 171 -7.84 -2.15 -14.88
CA VAL A 171 -6.53 -1.91 -15.52
C VAL A 171 -5.89 -3.17 -16.10
N ALA A 172 -6.34 -4.35 -15.69
CA ALA A 172 -5.99 -5.65 -16.27
C ALA A 172 -7.08 -6.69 -15.97
N GLY A 173 -7.19 -7.72 -16.81
CA GLY A 173 -8.26 -8.72 -16.73
C GLY A 173 -9.60 -8.18 -17.22
N ASP A 174 -10.67 -8.95 -17.00
CA ASP A 174 -12.01 -8.65 -17.49
C ASP A 174 -13.07 -9.07 -16.47
N ALA A 175 -13.98 -8.15 -16.13
CA ALA A 175 -15.11 -8.44 -15.26
C ALA A 175 -16.14 -9.38 -15.93
N GLN A 176 -16.15 -9.44 -17.26
CA GLN A 176 -17.06 -10.26 -18.08
C GLN A 176 -16.34 -11.49 -18.66
N ASN A 177 -15.31 -12.02 -17.97
CA ASN A 177 -14.55 -13.20 -18.40
C ASN A 177 -15.34 -14.53 -18.42
N GLY A 178 -16.65 -14.49 -18.17
CA GLY A 178 -17.52 -15.68 -18.12
C GLY A 178 -17.25 -16.58 -16.91
N ALA A 179 -16.46 -16.13 -15.93
CA ALA A 179 -16.22 -16.89 -14.72
C ALA A 179 -17.44 -16.92 -13.81
N GLY A 180 -17.65 -18.06 -13.15
CA GLY A 180 -18.82 -18.30 -12.31
C GLY A 180 -18.62 -19.54 -11.46
N VAL A 181 -19.72 -20.02 -10.89
CA VAL A 181 -19.76 -21.30 -10.19
C VAL A 181 -20.83 -22.21 -10.79
N ASP A 182 -20.69 -23.50 -10.53
CA ASP A 182 -21.73 -24.47 -10.76
C ASP A 182 -22.78 -24.46 -9.65
N PRO A 183 -24.06 -24.12 -9.94
CA PRO A 183 -25.08 -24.07 -8.92
C PRO A 183 -25.38 -25.41 -8.26
N ALA A 184 -25.10 -26.56 -8.89
CA ALA A 184 -25.26 -27.85 -8.25
C ALA A 184 -24.04 -28.18 -7.37
N THR A 185 -22.83 -28.07 -7.93
CA THR A 185 -21.62 -28.64 -7.31
C THR A 185 -20.70 -27.63 -6.60
N CYS A 186 -20.94 -26.33 -6.76
CA CYS A 186 -20.01 -25.27 -6.36
C CYS A 186 -18.64 -25.31 -7.05
N ALA A 187 -18.48 -26.09 -8.12
CA ALA A 187 -17.26 -26.11 -8.91
C ALA A 187 -17.07 -24.77 -9.64
N PRO A 188 -15.85 -24.20 -9.67
CA PRO A 188 -15.57 -23.02 -10.49
C PRO A 188 -15.85 -23.29 -11.97
N ARG A 189 -16.35 -22.26 -12.68
CA ARG A 189 -16.54 -22.26 -14.13
C ARG A 189 -15.84 -21.07 -14.77
N GLY A 190 -15.56 -21.19 -16.06
CA GLY A 190 -14.89 -20.15 -16.85
C GLY A 190 -13.39 -20.09 -16.61
N ALA A 191 -12.71 -19.21 -17.35
CA ALA A 191 -11.27 -19.02 -17.25
C ALA A 191 -10.93 -17.85 -16.31
N GLY A 192 -9.72 -17.84 -15.78
CA GLY A 192 -9.14 -16.67 -15.14
C GLY A 192 -7.64 -16.59 -15.43
N ALA A 193 -6.97 -15.66 -14.78
CA ALA A 193 -5.55 -15.43 -14.94
C ALA A 193 -4.78 -15.91 -13.71
N ARG A 194 -3.68 -16.63 -13.92
CA ARG A 194 -2.74 -16.96 -12.83
C ARG A 194 -1.96 -15.74 -12.38
N GLU A 195 -1.68 -14.84 -13.30
CA GLU A 195 -1.01 -13.56 -13.06
C GLU A 195 -1.65 -12.45 -13.90
N LEU A 196 -1.75 -11.26 -13.33
CA LEU A 196 -2.18 -10.05 -14.02
C LEU A 196 -1.15 -8.94 -13.78
N CYS A 197 -0.89 -8.13 -14.81
CA CYS A 197 0.00 -7.00 -14.72
C CYS A 197 -0.50 -5.82 -15.56
N ALA A 198 -0.37 -4.61 -15.03
CA ALA A 198 -0.66 -3.39 -15.76
C ALA A 198 0.40 -2.31 -15.50
N VAL A 199 0.76 -1.60 -16.57
CA VAL A 199 1.44 -0.30 -16.50
C VAL A 199 0.42 0.76 -16.89
N TRP A 200 -0.09 1.51 -15.93
CA TRP A 200 -1.25 2.39 -16.09
C TRP A 200 -0.93 3.86 -15.78
N ARG A 201 -1.73 4.77 -16.33
CA ARG A 201 -1.74 6.20 -15.98
C ARG A 201 -3.17 6.64 -15.76
N ASP A 202 -3.38 7.47 -14.74
CA ASP A 202 -4.69 8.09 -14.50
C ASP A 202 -5.06 9.06 -15.64
N PRO A 203 -6.11 8.75 -16.43
CA PRO A 203 -6.56 9.61 -17.54
C PRO A 203 -7.26 10.88 -17.03
N THR A 204 -7.68 10.90 -15.76
CA THR A 204 -8.40 12.01 -15.11
C THR A 204 -7.51 12.83 -14.20
N PHE A 205 -6.19 12.67 -14.29
CA PHE A 205 -5.25 13.28 -13.35
C PHE A 205 -5.24 14.80 -13.44
N ARG A 206 -5.32 15.44 -12.28
CA ARG A 206 -5.19 16.88 -12.12
C ARG A 206 -4.08 17.17 -11.13
N ARG A 207 -2.99 17.77 -11.62
CA ARG A 207 -1.76 17.94 -10.81
C ARG A 207 -1.93 18.75 -9.52
N ARG A 208 -3.00 19.53 -9.38
CA ARG A 208 -3.25 20.40 -8.22
C ARG A 208 -4.15 19.74 -7.17
N GLU A 209 -4.79 18.62 -7.51
CA GLU A 209 -5.66 17.89 -6.61
C GLU A 209 -4.80 16.90 -5.83
N ARG A 210 -4.95 16.89 -4.50
CA ARG A 210 -4.39 15.81 -3.67
C ARG A 210 -5.18 14.55 -3.95
N ALA A 211 -4.50 13.44 -4.11
CA ALA A 211 -5.13 12.17 -4.42
C ALA A 211 -4.43 11.02 -3.68
N PHE A 212 -5.09 9.86 -3.63
CA PHE A 212 -4.46 8.60 -3.31
C PHE A 212 -4.91 7.54 -4.31
N TYR A 213 -4.10 6.50 -4.46
CA TYR A 213 -4.36 5.37 -5.36
C TYR A 213 -4.06 4.09 -4.61
N TYR A 214 -4.94 3.11 -4.66
CA TYR A 214 -4.61 1.75 -4.25
C TYR A 214 -5.03 0.74 -5.32
N ALA A 215 -4.31 -0.38 -5.39
CA ALA A 215 -4.71 -1.48 -6.26
C ALA A 215 -5.67 -2.40 -5.53
N ARG A 216 -6.71 -2.89 -6.22
CA ARG A 216 -7.64 -3.93 -5.77
C ARG A 216 -7.63 -5.06 -6.77
N VAL A 217 -7.22 -6.24 -6.34
CA VAL A 217 -7.20 -7.48 -7.13
C VAL A 217 -8.43 -8.28 -6.76
N LEU A 218 -9.13 -8.82 -7.76
CA LEU A 218 -10.34 -9.62 -7.58
C LEU A 218 -10.13 -11.00 -8.22
N GLU A 219 -10.42 -12.05 -7.46
CA GLU A 219 -10.43 -13.42 -7.95
C GLU A 219 -11.73 -13.72 -8.71
N ASN A 220 -11.79 -14.85 -9.41
CA ASN A 220 -13.05 -15.36 -9.93
C ASN A 220 -14.01 -15.68 -8.76
N PRO A 221 -15.34 -15.61 -8.96
CA PRO A 221 -16.29 -15.92 -7.90
C PRO A 221 -16.22 -17.40 -7.50
N THR A 222 -16.41 -17.67 -6.20
CA THR A 222 -16.53 -19.02 -5.63
C THR A 222 -17.76 -19.12 -4.75
N CYS A 223 -18.26 -20.33 -4.48
CA CYS A 223 -19.26 -20.48 -3.41
C CYS A 223 -18.64 -20.11 -2.07
N ARG A 224 -19.37 -19.30 -1.31
CA ARG A 224 -19.06 -18.96 0.08
C ARG A 224 -19.14 -20.21 0.97
N TRP A 225 -18.44 -20.20 2.10
CA TRP A 225 -18.44 -21.27 3.09
C TRP A 225 -19.86 -21.60 3.52
N SER A 226 -20.72 -20.59 3.72
CA SER A 226 -22.11 -20.77 4.15
C SER A 226 -22.89 -21.57 3.13
N THR A 227 -22.70 -21.30 1.83
CA THR A 227 -23.33 -22.06 0.76
C THR A 227 -22.90 -23.52 0.74
N ARG A 228 -21.64 -23.81 1.08
CA ARG A 228 -21.15 -25.18 1.16
C ARG A 228 -21.75 -25.92 2.36
N VAL A 229 -21.84 -25.27 3.52
CA VAL A 229 -22.44 -25.83 4.74
C VAL A 229 -23.94 -26.08 4.54
N CYS A 230 -24.67 -25.12 3.97
CA CYS A 230 -26.08 -25.25 3.65
C CYS A 230 -26.35 -26.44 2.71
N LYS A 231 -25.56 -26.56 1.64
CA LYS A 231 -25.71 -27.68 0.69
C LYS A 231 -25.43 -29.03 1.32
N ALA A 232 -24.44 -29.11 2.21
CA ALA A 232 -24.18 -30.32 2.98
C ALA A 232 -25.35 -30.69 3.93
N ALA A 233 -26.13 -29.69 4.36
CA ALA A 233 -27.37 -29.86 5.13
C ALA A 233 -28.63 -30.06 4.26
N GLY A 234 -28.49 -30.16 2.93
CA GLY A 234 -29.61 -30.37 2.01
C GLY A 234 -30.40 -29.11 1.63
N VAL A 235 -29.85 -27.92 1.91
CA VAL A 235 -30.41 -26.61 1.54
C VAL A 235 -29.51 -25.95 0.52
N ASP A 236 -30.01 -25.68 -0.68
CA ASP A 236 -29.25 -25.03 -1.75
C ASP A 236 -29.61 -23.54 -1.88
N PRO A 237 -28.74 -22.62 -1.45
CA PRO A 237 -28.97 -21.17 -1.59
C PRO A 237 -29.10 -20.68 -3.03
N LEU A 238 -28.64 -21.47 -4.00
CA LEU A 238 -28.71 -21.12 -5.42
C LEU A 238 -29.97 -21.70 -6.10
N SER A 239 -30.79 -22.46 -5.36
CA SER A 239 -32.02 -23.06 -5.83
C SER A 239 -33.23 -22.13 -5.59
N PRO A 240 -34.20 -22.07 -6.53
CA PRO A 240 -35.47 -21.40 -6.27
C PRO A 240 -36.25 -22.05 -5.11
N ASP A 241 -35.98 -23.32 -4.78
CA ASP A 241 -36.65 -24.07 -3.72
C ASP A 241 -35.98 -23.91 -2.34
N CYS A 242 -35.00 -23.01 -2.20
CA CYS A 242 -34.22 -22.85 -0.97
C CYS A 242 -35.11 -22.77 0.28
N ALA A 243 -36.16 -21.95 0.26
CA ALA A 243 -37.04 -21.75 1.41
C ALA A 243 -37.75 -23.05 1.84
N THR A 244 -38.20 -23.85 0.89
CA THR A 244 -38.84 -25.15 1.17
C THR A 244 -37.84 -26.16 1.72
N GLN A 245 -36.63 -26.17 1.19
CA GLN A 245 -35.53 -27.01 1.69
C GLN A 245 -35.14 -26.61 3.11
N ALA A 246 -34.97 -25.32 3.38
CA ALA A 246 -34.67 -24.78 4.70
C ALA A 246 -35.75 -25.11 5.74
N ALA A 247 -37.03 -24.99 5.38
CA ALA A 247 -38.14 -25.39 6.24
C ALA A 247 -38.09 -26.88 6.62
N THR A 248 -37.58 -27.73 5.73
CA THR A 248 -37.39 -29.17 5.99
C THR A 248 -36.15 -29.44 6.86
N ALA A 249 -35.06 -28.71 6.62
CA ALA A 249 -33.79 -28.88 7.35
C ALA A 249 -33.86 -28.32 8.79
N GLY A 250 -34.74 -27.37 9.06
CA GLY A 250 -35.01 -26.81 10.38
C GLY A 250 -34.81 -25.29 10.45
N ALA A 251 -35.43 -24.66 11.44
CA ALA A 251 -35.51 -23.20 11.56
C ALA A 251 -34.16 -22.45 11.44
N PRO A 252 -33.04 -22.93 12.02
CA PRO A 252 -31.75 -22.24 11.89
C PRO A 252 -31.19 -22.18 10.46
N PHE A 253 -31.61 -23.09 9.57
CA PHE A 253 -31.17 -23.07 8.17
C PHE A 253 -31.97 -22.08 7.30
N ALA A 254 -32.94 -21.35 7.85
CA ALA A 254 -33.59 -20.26 7.13
C ALA A 254 -32.58 -19.23 6.58
N ASP A 255 -31.50 -18.99 7.34
CA ASP A 255 -30.43 -18.05 6.96
C ASP A 255 -29.60 -18.52 5.75
N CYS A 256 -29.69 -19.79 5.36
CA CYS A 256 -29.14 -20.28 4.09
C CYS A 256 -29.74 -19.58 2.87
N CYS A 257 -30.97 -19.07 2.99
CA CYS A 257 -31.68 -18.44 1.88
C CYS A 257 -31.56 -16.91 1.89
N LEU A 258 -30.64 -16.36 2.68
CA LEU A 258 -30.27 -14.95 2.61
C LEU A 258 -29.42 -14.69 1.36
N GLY A 259 -29.70 -13.58 0.70
CA GLY A 259 -29.02 -13.15 -0.53
C GLY A 259 -29.36 -11.70 -0.87
N PRO A 260 -28.81 -11.13 -1.96
CA PRO A 260 -28.88 -9.70 -2.23
C PRO A 260 -30.31 -9.12 -2.33
N ASP A 261 -31.29 -9.97 -2.66
CA ASP A 261 -32.70 -9.58 -2.79
C ASP A 261 -33.41 -9.39 -1.44
N ASN A 262 -32.92 -10.00 -0.37
CA ASN A 262 -33.54 -9.94 0.97
C ASN A 262 -32.59 -9.48 2.09
N ASP A 263 -31.27 -9.51 1.85
CA ASP A 263 -30.22 -8.96 2.69
C ASP A 263 -29.07 -8.42 1.81
N PRO A 264 -28.87 -7.09 1.73
CA PRO A 264 -27.86 -6.50 0.85
C PRO A 264 -26.41 -6.81 1.26
N PHE A 265 -26.19 -7.46 2.40
CA PHE A 265 -24.85 -7.81 2.90
C PHE A 265 -24.53 -9.30 2.74
N LEU A 266 -25.47 -10.13 2.28
CA LEU A 266 -25.26 -11.55 2.06
C LEU A 266 -25.39 -11.93 0.59
N ASP A 267 -24.51 -12.82 0.17
CA ASP A 267 -24.49 -13.41 -1.16
C ASP A 267 -24.03 -14.87 -1.01
N PRO A 268 -24.68 -15.84 -1.67
CA PRO A 268 -24.23 -17.23 -1.68
C PRO A 268 -22.85 -17.40 -2.38
N LEU A 269 -22.44 -16.42 -3.17
CA LEU A 269 -21.14 -16.38 -3.81
C LEU A 269 -20.25 -15.33 -3.15
N VAL A 270 -18.94 -15.57 -3.21
CA VAL A 270 -17.94 -14.62 -2.73
C VAL A 270 -16.91 -14.38 -3.84
N GLN A 271 -16.50 -13.13 -3.95
CA GLN A 271 -15.35 -12.73 -4.76
C GLN A 271 -14.26 -12.23 -3.83
N GLU A 272 -13.30 -13.12 -3.60
CA GLU A 272 -12.11 -12.84 -2.81
C GLU A 272 -11.24 -11.78 -3.47
N ARG A 273 -10.55 -11.01 -2.63
CA ARG A 273 -9.82 -9.83 -3.07
C ARG A 273 -8.61 -9.54 -2.21
N ALA A 274 -7.67 -8.82 -2.81
CA ALA A 274 -6.58 -8.17 -2.11
C ALA A 274 -6.54 -6.68 -2.45
N TRP A 275 -6.18 -5.84 -1.48
CA TRP A 275 -6.07 -4.40 -1.69
C TRP A 275 -4.86 -3.81 -0.99
N THR A 276 -4.09 -3.03 -1.76
CA THR A 276 -2.81 -2.48 -1.30
C THR A 276 -2.99 -1.25 -0.43
N SER A 277 -2.03 -0.97 0.44
CA SER A 277 -1.91 0.36 1.03
C SER A 277 -1.88 1.45 -0.05
N PRO A 278 -2.46 2.64 0.20
CA PRO A 278 -2.49 3.67 -0.82
C PRO A 278 -1.11 4.28 -1.10
N ILE A 279 -0.85 4.61 -2.37
CA ILE A 279 0.17 5.57 -2.76
C ILE A 279 -0.47 6.95 -2.76
N TRP A 280 0.07 7.85 -1.96
CA TRP A 280 -0.44 9.21 -1.79
C TRP A 280 0.18 10.15 -2.82
N TYR A 281 -0.60 11.04 -3.42
CA TYR A 281 -0.11 12.10 -4.28
C TYR A 281 -0.31 13.47 -3.62
N ARG A 282 0.79 14.19 -3.41
CA ARG A 282 0.80 15.51 -2.79
C ARG A 282 1.61 16.51 -3.63
N PRO A 283 0.94 17.51 -4.24
CA PRO A 283 1.60 18.52 -5.08
C PRO A 283 2.64 19.39 -4.34
N GLU A 284 2.57 19.43 -3.01
CA GLU A 284 3.47 20.22 -2.16
C GLU A 284 4.70 19.43 -1.68
N SER A 285 4.72 18.10 -1.86
CA SER A 285 5.74 17.21 -1.28
C SER A 285 7.08 17.19 -2.04
N ILE A 286 7.99 16.30 -1.63
CA ILE A 286 9.30 16.07 -2.25
C ILE A 286 9.11 15.50 -3.66
N ALA A 287 9.43 16.33 -4.66
CA ALA A 287 9.40 15.98 -6.07
C ALA A 287 10.59 15.11 -6.47
N ARG A 288 11.78 15.47 -5.98
CA ARG A 288 13.04 14.80 -6.30
C ARG A 288 13.96 14.81 -5.09
N LEU A 289 14.56 13.66 -4.83
CA LEU A 289 15.61 13.47 -3.83
C LEU A 289 16.89 13.09 -4.57
N ARG A 290 17.98 13.80 -4.28
CA ARG A 290 19.34 13.32 -4.57
C ARG A 290 20.09 13.34 -3.26
N ALA A 291 20.70 12.22 -2.90
CA ALA A 291 21.47 12.13 -1.67
C ALA A 291 22.61 11.13 -1.84
N GLU A 292 23.59 11.25 -0.97
CA GLU A 292 24.74 10.37 -0.91
C GLU A 292 25.23 10.33 0.54
N VAL A 293 25.31 9.12 1.09
CA VAL A 293 26.07 8.82 2.30
C VAL A 293 27.44 8.30 1.86
N ARG A 294 28.48 8.98 2.32
CA ARG A 294 29.88 8.54 2.18
C ARG A 294 30.34 8.00 3.50
N TYR A 295 30.70 6.73 3.51
CA TYR A 295 31.19 6.10 4.72
C TYR A 295 32.66 6.45 4.97
N GLY A 296 32.98 6.82 6.20
CA GLY A 296 34.33 7.02 6.66
C GLY A 296 35.03 5.69 7.00
N ALA A 297 36.34 5.75 7.18
CA ALA A 297 37.15 4.60 7.61
C ALA A 297 36.98 4.26 9.10
N GLN A 298 36.41 5.19 9.89
CA GLN A 298 36.20 5.05 11.32
C GLN A 298 34.77 5.52 11.68
N PRO A 299 34.16 5.01 12.76
CA PRO A 299 32.87 5.49 13.24
C PRO A 299 32.85 7.01 13.44
N GLY A 300 31.73 7.66 13.10
CA GLY A 300 31.59 9.11 13.20
C GLY A 300 32.30 9.93 12.10
N ALA A 301 32.97 9.27 11.15
CA ALA A 301 33.60 9.92 10.00
C ALA A 301 32.72 9.96 8.73
N ASP A 302 31.49 9.45 8.82
CA ASP A 302 30.55 9.41 7.71
C ASP A 302 30.04 10.81 7.36
N ARG A 303 29.58 11.00 6.12
CA ARG A 303 29.06 12.28 5.64
C ARG A 303 27.83 12.09 4.78
N LEU A 304 26.83 12.93 5.01
CA LEU A 304 25.63 13.03 4.18
C LEU A 304 25.71 14.30 3.32
N ALA A 305 25.45 14.16 2.03
CA ALA A 305 25.12 15.27 1.15
C ALA A 305 23.74 15.03 0.54
N MET A 306 22.86 16.02 0.59
CA MET A 306 21.48 15.88 0.13
C MET A 306 20.93 17.13 -0.52
N ARG A 307 20.12 16.91 -1.56
CA ARG A 307 19.30 17.89 -2.25
C ARG A 307 17.86 17.40 -2.33
N LEU A 308 16.97 18.13 -1.68
CA LEU A 308 15.53 17.98 -1.80
C LEU A 308 14.98 19.04 -2.74
N VAL A 309 14.17 18.61 -3.70
CA VAL A 309 13.32 19.49 -4.48
C VAL A 309 11.89 19.28 -4.02
N LEU A 310 11.27 20.33 -3.48
CA LEU A 310 9.90 20.34 -2.98
C LEU A 310 8.98 21.00 -4.00
N GLY A 311 7.70 20.65 -3.94
CA GLY A 311 6.66 21.35 -4.68
C GLY A 311 6.44 22.79 -4.20
N ARG A 312 5.24 23.29 -4.46
CA ARG A 312 4.84 24.59 -3.92
C ARG A 312 4.64 24.44 -2.40
N VAL A 313 5.57 24.97 -1.63
CA VAL A 313 5.45 25.01 -0.16
C VAL A 313 4.42 26.05 0.29
N PRO A 314 3.80 25.86 1.46
CA PRO A 314 2.92 26.85 2.09
C PRO A 314 3.60 28.22 2.33
N LYS A 315 2.82 29.29 2.50
CA LYS A 315 3.37 30.65 2.72
C LYS A 315 4.10 30.79 4.06
N ASP A 316 3.65 30.05 5.07
CA ASP A 316 4.22 29.94 6.40
C ASP A 316 5.50 29.08 6.44
N PHE A 317 5.83 28.38 5.35
CA PHE A 317 7.13 27.73 5.19
C PHE A 317 8.20 28.81 4.96
N HIS A 318 8.70 29.40 6.05
CA HIS A 318 9.75 30.42 6.02
C HIS A 318 10.80 30.18 7.11
N PRO A 319 12.11 30.14 6.76
CA PRO A 319 13.15 29.74 7.70
C PRO A 319 13.37 30.71 8.85
N ALA A 320 12.92 31.97 8.74
CA ALA A 320 13.01 32.93 9.83
C ALA A 320 12.03 32.65 10.97
N GLY A 321 10.85 32.11 10.68
CA GLY A 321 9.78 31.89 11.67
C GLY A 321 9.57 30.42 12.02
N THR A 322 10.21 29.49 11.32
CA THR A 322 9.95 28.06 11.47
C THR A 322 11.23 27.26 11.27
N GLY A 323 11.57 26.43 12.25
CA GLY A 323 12.67 25.49 12.14
C GLY A 323 12.36 24.36 11.15
N LEU A 324 13.42 23.78 10.59
CA LEU A 324 13.34 22.62 9.73
C LEU A 324 13.84 21.40 10.51
N GLU A 325 13.05 20.34 10.56
CA GLU A 325 13.49 19.02 10.99
C GLU A 325 13.56 18.11 9.77
N LEU A 326 14.72 17.50 9.57
CA LEU A 326 15.00 16.58 8.49
C LEU A 326 15.41 15.24 9.10
N ARG A 327 14.70 14.19 8.73
CA ARG A 327 14.90 12.85 9.29
C ARG A 327 15.10 11.84 8.17
N LEU A 328 16.13 11.01 8.31
CA LEU A 328 16.38 9.81 7.53
C LEU A 328 16.08 8.62 8.44
N SER A 329 15.24 7.69 8.00
CA SER A 329 14.81 6.56 8.79
C SER A 329 14.46 5.35 7.93
N ASP A 330 14.68 4.16 8.47
CA ASP A 330 14.27 2.85 7.95
C ASP A 330 13.48 2.07 9.02
N ASP A 331 14.07 1.09 9.70
CA ASP A 331 13.51 0.46 10.91
C ASP A 331 13.77 1.31 12.17
N ASP A 332 14.79 2.18 12.12
CA ASP A 332 15.08 3.18 13.14
C ASP A 332 15.38 4.59 12.57
N ASP A 333 15.75 5.54 13.43
CA ASP A 333 16.23 6.85 12.98
C ASP A 333 17.74 6.74 12.67
N ILE A 334 18.08 6.79 11.38
CA ILE A 334 19.45 6.88 10.87
C ILE A 334 20.07 8.23 11.25
N LEU A 335 19.35 9.32 10.98
CA LEU A 335 19.82 10.67 11.25
C LEU A 335 18.64 11.64 11.41
N VAL A 336 18.67 12.43 12.47
CA VAL A 336 17.74 13.54 12.68
C VAL A 336 18.54 14.85 12.74
N LEU A 337 18.20 15.79 11.87
CA LEU A 337 18.82 17.11 11.77
C LEU A 337 17.79 18.19 12.03
N THR A 338 18.08 19.05 13.00
CA THR A 338 17.27 20.23 13.30
C THR A 338 18.02 21.49 12.91
N ILE A 339 17.43 22.29 12.02
CA ILE A 339 17.87 23.64 11.67
C ILE A 339 16.89 24.61 12.34
N PRO A 340 17.26 25.27 13.45
CA PRO A 340 16.38 26.18 14.17
C PRO A 340 15.84 27.33 13.31
N ALA A 341 14.71 27.90 13.72
CA ALA A 341 14.21 29.14 13.12
C ALA A 341 15.28 30.24 13.22
N GLY A 342 15.46 31.02 12.15
CA GLY A 342 16.45 32.08 12.06
C GLY A 342 17.88 31.63 11.73
N ALA A 343 18.20 30.32 11.77
CA ALA A 343 19.54 29.82 11.46
C ALA A 343 19.94 29.98 9.98
N LEU A 344 18.97 29.97 9.07
CA LEU A 344 19.20 30.25 7.65
C LEU A 344 18.98 31.74 7.38
N VAL A 345 20.07 32.48 7.19
CA VAL A 345 20.05 33.93 6.96
C VAL A 345 19.86 34.26 5.48
N PRO A 346 19.23 35.40 5.12
CA PRO A 346 19.06 35.81 3.74
C PRO A 346 20.40 35.95 3.01
N ALA A 347 20.47 35.43 1.78
CA ALA A 347 21.64 35.50 0.90
C ALA A 347 21.23 35.82 -0.56
N GLY A 348 20.26 36.72 -0.70
CA GLY A 348 19.65 37.12 -1.96
C GLY A 348 18.16 36.78 -2.04
N ARG A 349 17.52 37.15 -3.16
CA ARG A 349 16.07 37.05 -3.33
C ARG A 349 15.59 35.59 -3.21
N GLY A 350 14.87 35.29 -2.13
CA GLY A 350 14.31 33.97 -1.84
C GLY A 350 15.36 32.90 -1.54
N ARG A 351 16.61 33.27 -1.27
CA ARG A 351 17.70 32.35 -0.94
C ARG A 351 18.15 32.58 0.50
N PHE A 352 18.30 31.50 1.25
CA PHE A 352 18.74 31.51 2.63
C PHE A 352 19.86 30.49 2.80
N VAL A 353 20.88 30.85 3.56
CA VAL A 353 22.06 30.00 3.80
C VAL A 353 22.34 29.90 5.29
N LEU A 354 22.87 28.75 5.69
CA LEU A 354 23.31 28.56 7.06
C LEU A 354 24.50 29.49 7.34
N ALA A 355 24.34 30.39 8.31
CA ALA A 355 25.39 31.36 8.66
C ALA A 355 26.56 30.71 9.40
N GLN A 356 26.25 29.80 10.32
CA GLN A 356 27.21 29.08 11.15
C GLN A 356 26.82 27.60 11.23
N PRO A 357 27.79 26.67 11.29
CA PRO A 357 27.49 25.25 11.47
C PRO A 357 26.61 24.97 12.70
N ILE A 358 25.70 23.99 12.59
CA ILE A 358 24.82 23.57 13.69
C ILE A 358 24.88 22.06 13.81
N GLY A 359 25.37 21.57 14.96
CA GLY A 359 25.63 20.14 15.17
C GLY A 359 26.50 19.58 14.03
N PRO A 360 26.07 18.50 13.35
CA PRO A 360 26.79 17.95 12.20
C PRO A 360 26.56 18.73 10.90
N VAL A 361 25.57 19.64 10.82
CA VAL A 361 25.26 20.39 9.59
C VAL A 361 26.32 21.46 9.35
N ARG A 362 27.06 21.33 8.24
CA ARG A 362 28.12 22.28 7.85
C ARG A 362 27.67 23.23 6.77
N LYS A 363 26.77 22.79 5.89
CA LYS A 363 26.15 23.64 4.88
C LYS A 363 24.67 23.33 4.80
N ALA A 364 23.85 24.37 4.83
CA ALA A 364 22.47 24.26 4.40
C ALA A 364 22.09 25.47 3.55
N THR A 365 21.29 25.25 2.52
CA THR A 365 20.76 26.31 1.65
C THR A 365 19.32 26.02 1.31
N LEU A 366 18.43 26.96 1.62
CA LEU A 366 17.03 26.92 1.23
C LEU A 366 16.80 27.98 0.14
N ALA A 367 16.29 27.56 -1.01
CA ALA A 367 15.85 28.44 -2.08
C ALA A 367 14.34 28.31 -2.27
N LEU A 368 13.60 29.38 -1.99
CA LEU A 368 12.15 29.49 -2.17
C LEU A 368 11.85 30.16 -3.52
N ARG A 369 11.11 29.47 -4.39
CA ARG A 369 10.64 30.00 -5.67
C ARG A 369 9.12 29.92 -5.75
N LYS A 370 8.54 30.60 -6.73
CA LYS A 370 7.06 30.70 -6.90
C LYS A 370 6.33 29.35 -6.95
N ARG A 371 6.97 28.28 -7.45
CA ARG A 371 6.34 26.97 -7.68
C ARG A 371 7.13 25.78 -7.11
N GLU A 372 8.29 26.01 -6.54
CA GLU A 372 9.24 24.96 -6.13
C GLU A 372 10.09 25.53 -4.99
N ALA A 373 10.51 24.68 -4.06
CA ALA A 373 11.58 25.00 -3.12
C ALA A 373 12.72 23.98 -3.25
N THR A 374 13.96 24.40 -3.00
CA THR A 374 15.11 23.50 -2.94
C THR A 374 15.79 23.64 -1.60
N LEU A 375 15.98 22.51 -0.90
CA LEU A 375 16.79 22.43 0.31
C LEU A 375 18.05 21.61 0.01
N LEU A 376 19.20 22.21 0.22
CA LEU A 376 20.50 21.56 0.20
C LEU A 376 20.99 21.42 1.64
N VAL A 377 21.48 20.24 2.01
CA VAL A 377 22.08 19.97 3.32
C VAL A 377 23.34 19.13 3.09
N ALA A 378 24.44 19.50 3.76
CA ALA A 378 25.64 18.69 3.84
C ALA A 378 26.19 18.68 5.26
N THR A 379 26.55 17.51 5.74
CA THR A 379 27.13 17.31 7.07
C THR A 379 28.66 17.33 7.03
N GLY A 380 29.25 17.60 8.19
CA GLY A 380 30.62 17.19 8.50
C GLY A 380 30.66 15.70 8.85
N PRO A 381 31.78 15.23 9.42
CA PRO A 381 31.86 13.93 10.09
C PRO A 381 30.70 13.76 11.07
N THR A 382 29.94 12.69 10.91
CA THR A 382 28.83 12.33 11.80
C THR A 382 28.67 10.81 11.81
N ASP A 383 27.95 10.29 12.80
CA ASP A 383 27.65 8.86 12.88
C ASP A 383 26.44 8.56 11.98
N LEU A 384 26.66 7.75 10.94
CA LEU A 384 25.61 7.21 10.08
C LEU A 384 25.69 5.68 10.07
N SER A 385 26.19 5.07 11.14
CA SER A 385 26.34 3.61 11.27
C SER A 385 25.04 2.84 11.13
N ARG A 386 23.91 3.49 11.44
CA ARG A 386 22.55 2.96 11.24
C ARG A 386 22.10 2.97 9.77
N ALA A 387 22.78 3.70 8.89
CA ALA A 387 22.55 3.55 7.46
C ALA A 387 23.30 2.29 7.00
N ASP A 388 22.58 1.17 6.93
CA ASP A 388 23.17 -0.12 6.56
C ASP A 388 24.03 -0.02 5.29
N ARG A 389 25.18 -0.70 5.32
CA ARG A 389 26.06 -0.78 4.15
C ARG A 389 25.55 -1.86 3.19
N ALA A 390 24.29 -1.73 2.81
CA ALA A 390 23.56 -2.63 1.92
C ALA A 390 22.40 -1.87 1.25
N ASP A 391 21.77 -2.49 0.25
CA ASP A 391 20.57 -1.92 -0.36
C ASP A 391 19.39 -2.04 0.61
N HIS A 392 18.76 -0.92 0.97
CA HIS A 392 17.59 -0.89 1.87
C HIS A 392 16.70 0.34 1.65
N LEU A 393 15.46 0.28 2.14
CA LEU A 393 14.49 1.37 1.99
C LEU A 393 14.73 2.46 3.04
N ILE A 394 15.13 3.66 2.60
CA ILE A 394 15.21 4.84 3.46
C ILE A 394 14.06 5.80 3.15
N THR A 395 13.39 6.25 4.21
CA THR A 395 12.44 7.36 4.20
C THR A 395 13.13 8.65 4.59
N VAL A 396 13.13 9.63 3.68
CA VAL A 396 13.52 11.00 3.99
C VAL A 396 12.27 11.82 4.28
N SER A 397 12.18 12.38 5.48
CA SER A 397 11.08 13.27 5.87
C SER A 397 11.55 14.66 6.23
N LEU A 398 10.76 15.66 5.86
CA LEU A 398 10.97 17.08 6.15
C LEU A 398 9.75 17.63 6.87
N ALA A 399 9.97 18.24 8.03
CA ALA A 399 8.98 18.94 8.79
C ALA A 399 9.36 20.43 8.95
N ALA A 400 8.36 21.30 8.84
CA ALA A 400 8.47 22.72 9.16
C ALA A 400 7.11 23.23 9.67
N GLY A 401 6.99 23.49 10.97
CA GLY A 401 5.73 23.91 11.57
C GLY A 401 4.66 22.83 11.41
N VAL A 402 3.61 23.08 10.63
CA VAL A 402 2.58 22.07 10.28
C VAL A 402 2.82 21.38 8.95
N TYR A 403 3.79 21.83 8.15
CA TYR A 403 4.15 21.21 6.89
C TYR A 403 4.92 19.92 7.16
N ARG A 404 4.52 18.85 6.47
CA ARG A 404 5.19 17.55 6.46
C ARG A 404 5.30 17.05 5.03
N ALA A 405 6.46 16.56 4.63
CA ALA A 405 6.69 15.86 3.38
C ALA A 405 7.58 14.64 3.62
N ALA A 406 7.37 13.56 2.88
CA ALA A 406 8.19 12.36 2.99
C ALA A 406 8.41 11.73 1.61
N HIS A 407 9.56 11.08 1.45
CA HIS A 407 9.94 10.37 0.24
C HIS A 407 10.66 9.08 0.61
N THR A 408 10.06 7.94 0.26
CA THR A 408 10.63 6.61 0.51
C THR A 408 11.12 6.03 -0.80
N ARG A 409 12.37 5.57 -0.81
CA ARG A 409 13.05 4.98 -1.98
C ARG A 409 13.97 3.87 -1.51
N LEU A 410 14.23 2.91 -2.41
CA LEU A 410 15.36 2.00 -2.24
C LEU A 410 16.62 2.83 -2.36
N TRP A 411 17.51 2.77 -1.38
CA TRP A 411 18.86 3.29 -1.50
C TRP A 411 19.79 2.13 -1.82
N VAL A 412 20.74 2.36 -2.72
CA VAL A 412 21.59 1.32 -3.29
C VAL A 412 23.04 1.64 -2.91
N LEU A 413 23.76 0.64 -2.44
CA LEU A 413 25.18 0.74 -2.17
C LEU A 413 25.96 0.57 -3.47
N ARG A 414 26.67 1.62 -3.90
CA ARG A 414 27.53 1.60 -5.09
C ARG A 414 28.85 2.32 -4.81
N ASP A 415 29.95 1.67 -5.13
CA ASP A 415 31.31 2.19 -4.92
C ASP A 415 31.55 2.70 -3.48
N GLY A 416 31.07 1.95 -2.48
CA GLY A 416 31.19 2.34 -1.06
C GLY A 416 30.34 3.54 -0.65
N ARG A 417 29.30 3.88 -1.42
CA ARG A 417 28.39 5.00 -1.15
C ARG A 417 26.94 4.53 -1.21
N LEU A 418 26.14 4.98 -0.27
CA LEU A 418 24.71 4.68 -0.26
C LEU A 418 23.93 5.87 -0.83
N MET A 419 23.11 5.63 -1.86
CA MET A 419 22.40 6.69 -2.58
C MET A 419 20.98 6.24 -2.97
N PRO A 420 19.99 7.15 -3.08
CA PRO A 420 18.67 6.80 -3.61
C PRO A 420 18.77 6.17 -5.00
N GLY A 421 18.05 5.07 -5.20
CA GLY A 421 17.91 4.36 -6.45
C GLY A 421 17.32 5.24 -7.55
N GLY A 422 17.88 5.08 -8.75
CA GLY A 422 17.56 5.85 -9.94
C GLY A 422 18.75 5.82 -10.91
N ARG A 423 18.52 6.18 -12.18
CA ARG A 423 19.59 6.30 -13.17
C ARG A 423 20.46 7.54 -12.94
#